data_AF-X1FLH5-F1
#
_entry.id   AF-X1FLH5-F1
#
_cell.length_a   1.000
_cell.length_b   1.000
_cell.length_c   1.000
_cell.angle_alpha   90.00
_cell.angle_beta   90.00
_cell.angle_gamma   90.00
#
_symmetry.space_group_name_H-M   'P 1'
#
loop_
_entity.id
_entity.type
_entity.pdbx_description
1 polymer ?
#
loop_
_entity_poly.entity_id
_entity_poly.type
_entity_poly.pdbx_seq_one_letter_code
_entity_poly.pdbx_strand_id
1 'polypeptide(L)'
;MSYKIGWFSTGRDKAARELLRVVSDSIKEDRLPTLHIDFVFSNRAKGEARESDLFFKLVEKLEIDLVSFSSRDFRPEMRRKALVQENRGKPKLINYWRSLYDEEVIKRIDKFEIDLIVLAGYMLIVGEKLCRKYPMINLHPAA
;
A
#
# COMPACT_ATOMS: atom_id res chain seq x y z
N MET A 1 23.48 -5.45 8.98
CA MET A 1 22.93 -4.96 7.70
C MET A 1 21.46 -4.71 7.95
N SER A 2 20.95 -3.53 7.63
CA SER A 2 19.54 -3.16 7.84
C SER A 2 18.69 -3.75 6.71
N TYR A 3 17.54 -4.33 7.04
CA TYR A 3 16.56 -4.87 6.11
C TYR A 3 15.36 -3.91 6.05
N LYS A 4 15.15 -3.28 4.90
CA LYS A 4 14.22 -2.16 4.73
C LYS A 4 12.95 -2.62 4.03
N ILE A 5 11.80 -2.28 4.60
CA ILE A 5 10.50 -2.64 4.04
C ILE A 5 9.64 -1.43 3.72
N GLY A 6 8.89 -1.55 2.62
CA GLY A 6 7.75 -0.69 2.32
C GLY A 6 6.46 -1.33 2.82
N TRP A 7 5.65 -0.58 3.58
CA TRP A 7 4.40 -1.09 4.13
C TRP A 7 3.18 -0.59 3.36
N PHE A 8 2.51 -1.46 2.62
CA PHE A 8 1.34 -1.10 1.82
C PHE A 8 0.06 -1.41 2.60
N SER A 9 -0.78 -0.39 2.84
CA SER A 9 -2.08 -0.56 3.47
C SER A 9 -3.10 0.47 3.02
N THR A 10 -4.34 0.03 2.80
CA THR A 10 -5.47 0.95 2.60
C THR A 10 -5.89 1.63 3.90
N GLY A 11 -5.46 1.12 5.07
CA GLY A 11 -5.85 1.67 6.38
C GLY A 11 -7.37 1.61 6.60
N ARG A 12 -8.02 0.54 6.15
CA ARG A 12 -9.49 0.50 6.03
C ARG A 12 -10.21 0.30 7.37
N ASP A 13 -9.52 -0.19 8.38
CA ASP A 13 -10.10 -0.62 9.66
C ASP A 13 -9.07 -0.52 10.81
N LYS A 14 -9.53 -0.84 12.02
CA LYS A 14 -8.72 -0.87 13.24
C LYS A 14 -7.60 -1.90 13.18
N ALA A 15 -7.84 -3.05 12.56
CA ALA A 15 -6.86 -4.14 12.47
C ALA A 15 -5.62 -3.69 11.68
N ALA A 16 -5.78 -2.91 10.60
CA ALA A 16 -4.67 -2.31 9.88
C ALA A 16 -3.77 -1.43 10.76
N ARG A 17 -4.38 -0.62 11.66
CA ARG A 17 -3.64 0.20 12.63
C ARG A 17 -2.95 -0.63 13.70
N GLU A 18 -3.66 -1.61 14.25
CA GLU A 18 -3.12 -2.49 15.30
C GLU A 18 -1.93 -3.28 14.79
N LEU A 19 -2.00 -3.83 13.58
CA LEU A 19 -0.91 -4.59 12.98
C LEU A 19 0.33 -3.72 12.74
N LEU A 20 0.18 -2.53 12.13
CA LEU A 20 1.32 -1.62 11.93
C LEU A 20 1.97 -1.24 13.27
N ARG A 21 1.15 -0.96 14.29
CA ARG A 21 1.64 -0.64 15.63
C ARG A 21 2.42 -1.81 16.24
N VAL A 22 1.88 -3.03 16.23
CA VAL A 22 2.53 -4.21 16.80
C VAL A 22 3.90 -4.48 16.16
N VAL A 23 3.98 -4.36 14.83
CA VAL A 23 5.26 -4.54 14.12
C VAL A 23 6.23 -3.41 14.46
N SER A 24 5.76 -2.16 14.47
CA SER A 24 6.61 -1.00 14.80
C SER A 24 7.13 -1.05 16.24
N ASP A 25 6.28 -1.43 17.20
CA ASP A 25 6.65 -1.61 18.60
C ASP A 25 7.68 -2.75 18.73
N SER A 26 7.50 -3.85 17.99
CA SER A 26 8.47 -4.96 17.99
C SER A 26 9.83 -4.60 17.37
N ILE A 27 9.86 -3.69 16.38
CA ILE A 27 11.11 -3.12 15.87
C ILE A 27 11.77 -2.24 16.94
N LYS A 28 11.00 -1.35 17.60
CA LYS A 28 11.50 -0.45 18.65
C LYS A 28 12.03 -1.20 19.87
N GLU A 29 11.40 -2.32 20.21
CA GLU A 29 11.79 -3.20 21.33
C GLU A 29 12.88 -4.22 20.92
N ASP A 30 13.50 -4.07 19.75
CA ASP A 30 14.58 -4.91 19.22
C ASP A 30 14.24 -6.41 19.10
N ARG A 31 12.94 -6.74 19.01
CA ARG A 31 12.46 -8.12 18.75
C ARG A 31 12.56 -8.51 17.28
N LEU A 32 12.60 -7.53 16.39
CA LEU A 32 12.84 -7.70 14.96
C LEU A 32 14.14 -6.95 14.63
N PRO A 33 15.29 -7.44 15.11
CA PRO A 33 16.54 -6.73 14.96
C PRO A 33 16.83 -6.55 13.48
N THR A 34 17.40 -5.40 13.11
CA THR A 34 17.75 -4.99 11.74
C THR A 34 16.60 -4.65 10.80
N LEU A 35 15.32 -4.84 11.17
CA LEU A 35 14.18 -4.50 10.32
C LEU A 35 13.82 -3.01 10.44
N HIS A 36 13.58 -2.33 9.31
CA HIS A 36 13.11 -0.94 9.28
C HIS A 36 11.92 -0.79 8.34
N ILE A 37 10.92 -0.01 8.75
CA ILE A 37 9.81 0.41 7.88
C ILE A 37 10.18 1.80 7.34
N ASP A 38 10.67 1.86 6.11
CA ASP A 38 11.15 3.11 5.50
C ASP A 38 9.98 4.00 5.07
N PHE A 39 8.87 3.39 4.62
CA PHE A 39 7.66 4.12 4.30
C PHE A 39 6.40 3.28 4.47
N VAL A 40 5.28 3.98 4.60
CA VAL A 40 3.94 3.41 4.48
C VAL A 40 3.27 3.99 3.25
N PHE A 41 2.81 3.12 2.34
CA PHE A 41 2.02 3.53 1.19
C PHE A 41 0.53 3.29 1.42
N SER A 42 -0.30 4.27 1.04
CA SER A 42 -1.75 4.13 0.99
C SER A 42 -2.35 4.59 -0.34
N ASN A 43 -3.27 3.79 -0.86
CA ASN A 43 -4.04 4.11 -2.05
C ASN A 43 -5.23 5.07 -1.81
N ARG A 44 -5.25 5.71 -0.62
CA ARG A 44 -6.24 6.71 -0.21
C ARG A 44 -5.54 8.02 0.12
N ALA A 45 -6.26 9.12 -0.08
CA ALA A 45 -5.88 10.46 0.36
C ALA A 45 -6.54 10.86 1.68
N LYS A 46 -6.00 11.90 2.33
CA LYS A 46 -6.59 12.48 3.55
C LYS A 46 -8.02 12.96 3.26
N GLY A 47 -8.94 12.64 4.16
CA GLY A 47 -10.36 12.98 4.04
C GLY A 47 -11.19 12.00 3.21
N GLU A 48 -10.59 10.93 2.65
CA GLU A 48 -11.36 9.94 1.89
C GLU A 48 -12.17 9.00 2.78
N ALA A 49 -11.65 8.66 3.96
CA ALA A 49 -12.36 7.87 4.95
C ALA A 49 -11.75 8.06 6.35
N ARG A 50 -12.61 8.06 7.36
CA ARG A 50 -12.23 8.20 8.77
C ARG A 50 -11.15 7.20 9.21
N GLU A 51 -11.29 5.93 8.84
CA GLU A 51 -10.35 4.89 9.27
C GLU A 51 -8.96 5.06 8.65
N SER A 52 -8.87 5.50 7.39
CA SER A 52 -7.58 5.80 6.76
C SER A 52 -6.96 7.08 7.30
N ASP A 53 -7.76 8.08 7.66
CA ASP A 53 -7.23 9.29 8.32
C ASP A 53 -6.66 8.98 9.71
N LEU A 54 -7.31 8.09 10.47
CA LEU A 54 -6.78 7.58 11.74
C LEU A 54 -5.50 6.76 11.50
N PHE A 55 -5.43 6.00 10.42
CA PHE A 55 -4.23 5.25 10.03
C PHE A 55 -3.08 6.20 9.69
N PHE A 56 -3.32 7.28 8.95
CA PHE A 56 -2.30 8.29 8.62
C PHE A 56 -1.77 8.99 9.86
N LYS A 57 -2.65 9.37 10.80
CA LYS A 57 -2.22 9.91 12.10
C LYS A 57 -1.33 8.95 12.89
N LEU A 58 -1.58 7.65 12.79
CA LEU A 58 -0.71 6.64 13.42
C LEU A 58 0.65 6.60 12.73
N VAL A 59 0.70 6.58 11.40
CA VAL A 59 1.95 6.60 10.61
C VAL A 59 2.80 7.83 10.98
N GLU A 60 2.18 9.00 11.01
CA GLU A 60 2.83 10.26 11.45
C GLU A 60 3.38 10.15 12.88
N LYS A 61 2.59 9.61 13.82
CA LYS A 61 3.02 9.42 15.22
C LYS A 61 4.17 8.41 15.36
N LEU A 62 4.24 7.43 14.46
CA LEU A 62 5.32 6.44 14.42
C LEU A 62 6.58 6.99 13.75
N GLU A 63 6.55 8.23 13.22
CA GLU A 63 7.65 8.90 12.51
C GLU A 63 8.10 8.13 11.25
N ILE A 64 7.14 7.50 10.57
CA ILE A 64 7.35 6.79 9.30
C ILE A 64 6.90 7.69 8.14
N ASP A 65 7.62 7.68 7.02
CA ASP A 65 7.24 8.43 5.83
C ASP A 65 5.90 7.91 5.25
N LEU A 66 4.90 8.78 5.18
CA LEU A 66 3.62 8.47 4.56
C LEU A 66 3.61 8.85 3.08
N VAL A 67 3.49 7.84 2.22
CA VAL A 67 3.26 8.01 0.78
C VAL A 67 1.78 7.76 0.47
N SER A 68 1.04 8.82 0.20
CA SER A 68 -0.39 8.74 -0.13
C SER A 68 -0.64 9.06 -1.61
N PHE A 69 -1.39 8.19 -2.30
CA PHE A 69 -1.81 8.45 -3.66
C PHE A 69 -3.20 7.87 -3.93
N SER A 70 -4.21 8.74 -4.10
CA SER A 70 -5.60 8.30 -4.25
C SER A 70 -5.84 7.48 -5.52
N SER A 71 -6.24 6.23 -5.33
CA SER A 71 -6.77 5.38 -6.41
C SER A 71 -8.17 5.77 -6.86
N ARG A 72 -8.93 6.51 -6.04
CA ARG A 72 -10.25 7.03 -6.40
C ARG A 72 -10.11 8.19 -7.37
N ASP A 73 -9.17 9.08 -7.10
CA ASP A 73 -8.98 10.33 -7.85
C ASP A 73 -8.06 10.12 -9.08
N PHE A 74 -7.35 8.98 -9.16
CA PHE A 74 -6.56 8.61 -10.33
C PHE A 74 -7.41 8.13 -11.51
N ARG A 75 -7.54 8.98 -12.54
CA ARG A 75 -8.26 8.70 -13.80
C ARG A 75 -9.65 8.08 -13.54
N PRO A 76 -10.54 8.76 -12.80
CA PRO A 76 -11.77 8.17 -12.27
C PRO A 76 -12.73 7.69 -13.37
N GLU A 77 -12.81 8.41 -14.49
CA GLU A 77 -13.65 8.02 -15.62
C GLU A 77 -13.17 6.73 -16.29
N MET A 78 -11.86 6.60 -16.48
CA MET A 78 -11.23 5.38 -17.01
C MET A 78 -11.49 4.21 -16.07
N ARG A 79 -11.27 4.41 -14.75
CA ARG A 79 -11.50 3.39 -13.73
C ARG A 79 -12.95 2.91 -13.72
N ARG A 80 -13.92 3.83 -13.77
CA ARG A 80 -15.35 3.49 -13.81
C ARG A 80 -15.70 2.65 -15.03
N LYS A 81 -15.25 3.07 -16.23
CA LYS A 81 -15.44 2.30 -17.47
C LYS A 81 -14.77 0.93 -17.40
N ALA A 82 -13.57 0.88 -16.83
CA ALA A 82 -12.79 -0.35 -16.69
C ALA A 82 -13.48 -1.39 -15.79
N LEU A 83 -14.01 -0.98 -14.64
CA LEU A 83 -14.73 -1.86 -13.71
C LEU A 83 -16.00 -2.44 -14.34
N VAL A 84 -16.76 -1.63 -15.10
CA VAL A 84 -17.94 -2.11 -15.84
C VAL A 84 -17.56 -3.16 -16.88
N GLN A 85 -16.41 -2.99 -17.56
CA GLN A 85 -15.92 -3.97 -18.54
C GLN A 85 -15.39 -5.24 -17.87
N GLU A 86 -14.67 -5.12 -16.75
CA GLU A 86 -14.17 -6.25 -15.97
C GLU A 86 -15.32 -7.16 -15.50
N ASN A 87 -16.41 -6.57 -14.98
CA ASN A 87 -17.61 -7.31 -14.60
C ASN A 87 -18.30 -8.04 -15.76
N ARG A 88 -17.97 -7.68 -17.01
CA ARG A 88 -18.42 -8.35 -18.24
C ARG A 88 -17.35 -9.29 -18.82
N GLY A 89 -16.34 -9.65 -18.03
CA GLY A 89 -15.25 -10.54 -18.44
C GLY A 89 -14.23 -9.90 -19.39
N LYS A 90 -14.15 -8.56 -19.47
CA LYS A 90 -13.22 -7.83 -20.36
C LYS A 90 -12.16 -7.06 -19.54
N PRO A 91 -11.08 -7.72 -19.08
CA PRO A 91 -10.14 -7.13 -18.12
C PRO A 91 -9.09 -6.19 -18.75
N LYS A 92 -9.07 -6.03 -20.07
CA LYS A 92 -8.02 -5.25 -20.76
C LYS A 92 -7.89 -3.82 -20.23
N LEU A 93 -9.01 -3.11 -20.08
CA LEU A 93 -8.99 -1.71 -19.67
C LEU A 93 -8.61 -1.54 -18.19
N ILE A 94 -9.05 -2.45 -17.32
CA ILE A 94 -8.69 -2.39 -15.89
C ILE A 94 -7.22 -2.75 -15.67
N ASN A 95 -6.68 -3.71 -16.42
CA ASN A 95 -5.26 -4.04 -16.37
C ASN A 95 -4.41 -2.87 -16.87
N TYR A 96 -4.86 -2.15 -17.89
CA TYR A 96 -4.19 -0.93 -18.34
C TYR A 96 -4.25 0.18 -17.29
N TRP A 97 -5.41 0.40 -16.65
CA TRP A 97 -5.53 1.37 -15.55
C TRP A 97 -4.61 1.00 -14.37
N ARG A 98 -4.54 -0.29 -13.98
CA ARG A 98 -3.64 -0.79 -12.93
C ARG A 98 -2.19 -0.54 -13.29
N SER A 99 -1.76 -0.85 -14.51
CA SER A 99 -0.40 -0.56 -14.99
C SER A 99 -0.03 0.91 -14.89
N LEU A 100 -0.94 1.81 -15.27
CA LEU A 100 -0.72 3.25 -15.18
C LEU A 100 -0.66 3.75 -13.73
N TYR A 101 -1.47 3.15 -12.85
CA TYR A 101 -1.46 3.48 -11.43
C TYR A 101 -0.16 2.99 -10.77
N ASP A 102 0.27 1.77 -11.08
CA ASP A 102 1.54 1.20 -10.61
C ASP A 102 2.73 2.07 -11.00
N GLU A 103 2.79 2.61 -12.24
CA GLU A 103 3.84 3.53 -12.65
C GLU A 103 3.93 4.77 -11.75
N GLU A 104 2.77 5.34 -11.38
CA GLU A 104 2.71 6.49 -10.49
C GLU A 104 3.10 6.12 -9.05
N VAL A 105 2.74 4.92 -8.59
CA VAL A 105 3.20 4.41 -7.29
C VAL A 105 4.71 4.25 -7.30
N ILE A 106 5.26 3.57 -8.31
CA ILE A 106 6.71 3.34 -8.47
C ILE A 106 7.47 4.68 -8.41
N LYS A 107 7.07 5.69 -9.19
CA LYS A 107 7.73 7.02 -9.18
C LYS A 107 7.82 7.66 -7.79
N ARG A 108 6.85 7.36 -6.91
CA ARG A 108 6.79 7.93 -5.55
C ARG A 108 7.63 7.14 -4.56
N ILE A 109 7.72 5.82 -4.75
CA ILE A 109 8.40 4.92 -3.82
C ILE A 109 9.84 4.57 -4.21
N ASP A 110 10.26 4.84 -5.45
CA ASP A 110 11.59 4.43 -5.95
C ASP A 110 12.77 5.09 -5.24
N LYS A 111 12.51 6.22 -4.57
CA LYS A 111 13.49 6.91 -3.74
C LYS A 111 13.81 6.16 -2.44
N PHE A 112 12.95 5.23 -2.03
CA PHE A 112 13.16 4.39 -0.86
C PHE A 112 13.83 3.10 -1.33
N GLU A 113 15.11 2.95 -1.05
CA GLU A 113 15.90 1.75 -1.38
C GLU A 113 15.48 0.57 -0.49
N ILE A 114 14.31 -0.01 -0.76
CA ILE A 114 13.71 -1.10 0.02
C ILE A 114 14.07 -2.49 -0.52
N ASP A 115 14.10 -3.47 0.38
CA ASP A 115 14.32 -4.88 0.08
C ASP A 115 13.02 -5.64 -0.20
N LEU A 116 11.91 -5.23 0.43
CA LEU A 116 10.63 -5.94 0.38
C LEU A 116 9.43 -5.01 0.55
N ILE A 117 8.33 -5.29 -0.16
CA ILE A 117 7.02 -4.68 0.13
C ILE A 117 6.13 -5.68 0.89
N VAL A 118 5.55 -5.22 2.01
CA VAL A 118 4.56 -5.95 2.79
C VAL A 118 3.17 -5.40 2.49
N LEU A 119 2.31 -6.21 1.87
CA LEU A 119 0.90 -5.88 1.63
C LEU A 119 0.09 -6.30 2.86
N ALA A 120 -0.30 -5.31 3.67
CA ALA A 120 -0.99 -5.50 4.95
C ALA A 120 -2.35 -4.77 4.92
N GLY A 121 -3.37 -5.45 4.40
CA GLY A 121 -4.69 -4.86 4.19
C GLY A 121 -4.71 -3.86 3.03
N TYR A 122 -3.93 -4.12 1.98
CA TYR A 122 -3.95 -3.36 0.73
C TYR A 122 -5.10 -3.85 -0.18
N MET A 123 -6.07 -2.97 -0.45
CA MET A 123 -7.36 -3.33 -1.05
C MET A 123 -7.42 -3.15 -2.58
N LEU A 124 -6.26 -3.05 -3.24
CA LEU A 124 -6.17 -3.06 -4.69
C LEU A 124 -5.40 -4.29 -5.15
N ILE A 125 -5.73 -4.75 -6.35
CA ILE A 125 -4.92 -5.75 -7.05
C ILE A 125 -3.67 -5.04 -7.56
N VAL A 126 -2.51 -5.49 -7.08
CA VAL A 126 -1.19 -5.03 -7.54
C VAL A 126 -1.00 -5.50 -8.99
N GLY A 127 -0.60 -4.58 -9.87
CA GLY A 127 -0.35 -4.91 -11.27
C GLY A 127 1.03 -5.54 -11.50
N GLU A 128 1.22 -6.02 -12.73
CA GLU A 128 2.43 -6.76 -13.14
C GLU A 128 3.72 -5.95 -12.97
N LYS A 129 3.66 -4.62 -13.14
CA LYS A 129 4.83 -3.75 -13.06
C LYS A 129 5.39 -3.69 -11.65
N LEU A 130 4.54 -3.51 -10.63
CA LEU A 130 4.97 -3.53 -9.23
C LEU A 130 5.50 -4.91 -8.83
N CYS A 131 4.79 -5.99 -9.19
CA CYS A 131 5.21 -7.35 -8.86
C CYS A 131 6.56 -7.76 -9.48
N ARG A 132 6.90 -7.23 -10.66
CA ARG A 132 8.22 -7.49 -11.28
C ARG A 132 9.33 -6.65 -10.70
N LYS A 133 9.03 -5.46 -10.21
CA LYS A 133 10.04 -4.51 -9.73
C LYS A 133 10.45 -4.78 -8.29
N TYR A 134 9.51 -5.14 -7.42
CA TYR A 134 9.77 -5.32 -6.00
C TYR A 134 9.38 -6.73 -5.56
N PRO A 135 10.20 -7.40 -4.73
CA PRO A 135 9.74 -8.53 -3.94
C PRO A 135 8.55 -8.10 -3.07
N MET A 136 7.53 -8.95 -2.97
CA MET A 136 6.33 -8.65 -2.17
C MET A 136 5.84 -9.88 -1.41
N ILE A 137 5.33 -9.65 -0.20
CA ILE A 137 4.51 -10.62 0.53
C ILE A 137 3.13 -10.01 0.81
N ASN A 138 2.10 -10.85 0.89
CA ASN A 138 0.75 -10.41 1.19
C ASN A 138 0.16 -11.17 2.37
N LEU A 139 -0.34 -10.42 3.35
CA LEU A 139 -1.12 -10.97 4.44
C LEU A 139 -2.55 -11.18 3.98
N HIS A 140 -3.00 -12.43 3.94
CA HIS A 140 -4.37 -12.79 3.62
C HIS A 140 -5.04 -13.45 4.83
N PRO A 141 -6.19 -12.92 5.33
CA PRO A 141 -6.93 -13.54 6.43
C PRO A 141 -7.77 -14.70 5.90
N ALA A 142 -7.11 -15.83 5.67
CA ALA A 142 -7.75 -17.13 5.45
C ALA A 142 -7.26 -18.10 6.52
N ALA A 143 -8.17 -18.94 7.00
CA ALA A 143 -7.89 -20.04 7.92
C ALA A 143 -7.66 -21.33 7.14
#